data_AF-A0A091C2A2-F1
#
_entry.id   AF-A0A091C2A2-F1
#
_cell.length_a   1.000
_cell.length_b   1.000
_cell.length_c   1.000
_cell.angle_alpha   90.00
_cell.angle_beta   90.00
_cell.angle_gamma   90.00
#
_symmetry.space_group_name_H-M   'P 1'
#
loop_
_entity.id
_entity.type
_entity.pdbx_description
1 polymer ?
#
loop_
_entity_poly.entity_id
_entity_poly.type
_entity_poly.pdbx_seq_one_letter_code
_entity_poly.pdbx_strand_id
1 'polypeptide(L)'
;MLDVTIRTFKDSGYVFGVSYDMTRIAQLEKLQKDFVGNVTHELKTPVTSLIGFTETLLDGAKEDPQTLDSFLQIMQKDAYRLQSLVQEIIQLSKTSEINEATTSVNINHLIEEIIYDYTTMMTQKNCEY
;
A
#
# COMPACT_ATOMS: atom_id res chain seq x y z
N MET A 1 2.14 -24.34 -10.97
CA MET A 1 0.95 -25.12 -11.41
C MET A 1 1.13 -25.39 -12.89
N LEU A 2 1.06 -26.65 -13.32
CA LEU A 2 1.16 -27.01 -14.73
C LEU A 2 -0.23 -27.32 -15.27
N ASP A 3 -0.63 -26.61 -16.32
CA ASP A 3 -1.80 -26.96 -17.11
C ASP A 3 -1.36 -27.85 -18.27
N VAL A 4 -1.97 -29.02 -18.45
CA VAL A 4 -1.54 -30.01 -19.46
C VAL A 4 -2.74 -30.44 -20.29
N THR A 5 -2.65 -30.25 -21.60
CA THR A 5 -3.64 -30.72 -22.57
C THR A 5 -3.04 -31.82 -23.42
N ILE A 6 -3.68 -33.00 -23.43
CA ILE A 6 -3.26 -34.15 -24.22
C ILE A 6 -4.32 -34.47 -25.29
N ARG A 7 -3.86 -34.81 -26.49
CA ARG A 7 -4.67 -35.28 -27.62
C ARG A 7 -4.06 -36.58 -28.16
N THR A 8 -4.92 -37.55 -28.46
CA THR A 8 -4.51 -38.86 -28.97
C THR A 8 -4.99 -39.04 -30.40
N PHE A 9 -4.14 -39.63 -31.25
CA PHE A 9 -4.46 -39.93 -32.63
C PHE A 9 -4.70 -41.44 -32.78
N LYS A 10 -5.97 -41.83 -32.91
CA LYS A 10 -6.40 -43.24 -32.89
C LYS A 10 -5.80 -44.10 -34.01
N ASP A 11 -5.49 -43.51 -35.17
CA ASP A 11 -4.98 -44.24 -36.34
C ASP A 11 -3.46 -44.45 -36.33
N SER A 12 -2.71 -43.72 -35.49
CA SER A 12 -1.25 -43.73 -35.52
C SER A 12 -0.59 -44.13 -34.19
N GLY A 13 -1.38 -44.27 -33.12
CA GLY A 13 -0.89 -44.64 -31.78
C GLY A 13 -0.10 -43.54 -31.08
N TYR A 14 0.02 -42.35 -31.67
CA TYR A 14 0.74 -41.22 -31.08
C TYR A 14 -0.11 -40.42 -30.10
N VAL A 15 0.55 -39.91 -29.07
CA VAL A 15 0.01 -38.99 -28.07
C VAL A 15 0.75 -37.66 -28.21
N PHE A 16 -0.01 -36.58 -28.38
CA PHE A 16 0.52 -35.23 -28.42
C PHE A 16 0.07 -34.49 -27.16
N GLY A 17 1.02 -33.92 -26.43
CA GLY A 17 0.76 -33.17 -25.20
C GLY A 17 1.37 -31.77 -25.26
N VAL A 18 0.63 -30.79 -24.76
CA VAL A 18 1.13 -29.42 -24.52
C VAL A 18 0.99 -29.13 -23.03
N SER A 19 2.02 -28.55 -22.43
CA SER A 19 2.00 -28.13 -21.02
C SER A 19 2.38 -26.66 -20.89
N TYR A 20 1.60 -25.91 -20.11
CA TYR A 20 1.86 -24.51 -19.78
C TYR A 20 2.23 -24.39 -18.29
N ASP A 21 3.38 -23.79 -18.00
CA ASP A 21 3.74 -23.43 -16.63
C ASP A 21 3.02 -22.14 -16.21
N MET A 22 2.01 -22.29 -15.37
CA MET A 22 1.17 -21.21 -14.85
C MET A 22 1.64 -20.72 -13.48
N THR A 23 2.82 -21.14 -13.01
CA THR A 23 3.33 -20.78 -11.69
C THR A 23 3.45 -19.27 -11.51
N ARG A 24 3.97 -18.54 -12.51
CA ARG A 24 4.09 -17.07 -12.48
C ARG A 24 2.72 -16.39 -12.37
N ILE A 25 1.74 -16.86 -13.15
CA ILE A 25 0.39 -16.28 -13.18
C ILE A 25 -0.31 -16.50 -11.83
N ALA A 26 -0.28 -17.74 -11.32
CA ALA A 26 -0.86 -18.06 -10.01
C ALA A 26 -0.22 -17.26 -8.86
N GLN A 27 1.10 -17.01 -8.92
CA GLN A 27 1.78 -16.17 -7.95
C GLN A 27 1.31 -14.71 -8.01
N LEU A 28 1.16 -14.16 -9.22
CA LEU A 28 0.65 -12.79 -9.41
C LEU A 28 -0.79 -12.64 -8.93
N GLU A 29 -1.66 -13.59 -9.25
CA GLU A 29 -3.05 -13.61 -8.76
C GLU A 29 -3.12 -13.68 -7.23
N LYS A 30 -2.25 -14.48 -6.61
CA LYS A 30 -2.15 -14.55 -5.16
C LYS A 30 -1.70 -13.21 -4.57
N LEU A 31 -0.62 -12.63 -5.10
CA LEU A 31 -0.14 -11.32 -4.65
C LEU A 31 -1.21 -10.24 -4.77
N GLN A 32 -1.96 -10.24 -5.88
CA GLN A 32 -3.07 -9.31 -6.08
C GLN A 32 -4.18 -9.50 -5.02
N LYS A 33 -4.58 -10.75 -4.75
CA LYS A 33 -5.59 -11.04 -3.72
C LYS A 33 -5.14 -10.63 -2.33
N ASP A 34 -3.90 -10.97 -1.96
CA ASP A 34 -3.33 -10.63 -0.66
C ASP A 34 -3.23 -9.10 -0.49
N PHE A 35 -2.83 -8.39 -1.56
CA PHE A 35 -2.79 -6.92 -1.56
C PHE A 35 -4.18 -6.31 -1.34
N VAL A 36 -5.20 -6.74 -2.10
CA VAL A 36 -6.56 -6.23 -1.97
C VAL A 36 -7.13 -6.51 -0.57
N GLY A 37 -6.89 -7.71 -0.03
CA GLY A 37 -7.28 -8.08 1.33
C GLY A 37 -6.66 -7.15 2.36
N ASN A 38 -5.34 -6.99 2.32
CA ASN A 38 -4.60 -6.15 3.27
C ASN A 38 -5.07 -4.70 3.23
N VAL A 39 -5.14 -4.10 2.04
CA VAL A 39 -5.64 -2.72 1.86
C VAL A 39 -7.05 -2.56 2.43
N THR A 40 -7.95 -3.50 2.14
CA THR A 40 -9.33 -3.44 2.64
C THR A 40 -9.39 -3.46 4.16
N HIS A 41 -8.61 -4.34 4.80
CA HIS A 41 -8.55 -4.43 6.26
C HIS A 41 -7.95 -3.17 6.91
N GLU A 42 -6.89 -2.64 6.32
CA GLU A 42 -6.21 -1.44 6.81
C GLU A 42 -7.06 -0.17 6.65
N LEU A 43 -7.89 -0.08 5.61
CA LEU A 43 -8.84 1.02 5.43
C LEU A 43 -10.06 0.89 6.36
N LYS A 44 -10.56 -0.33 6.57
CA LYS A 44 -11.79 -0.56 7.36
C LYS A 44 -11.67 -0.07 8.81
N THR A 45 -10.51 -0.28 9.41
CA THR A 45 -10.25 0.06 10.83
C THR A 45 -10.40 1.56 11.12
N PRO A 46 -9.64 2.47 10.46
CA PRO A 46 -9.77 3.92 10.69
C PRO A 46 -11.14 4.45 10.23
N VAL A 47 -11.77 3.89 9.20
CA VAL A 47 -13.14 4.29 8.79
C VAL A 47 -14.16 3.95 9.89
N THR A 48 -14.07 2.76 10.47
CA THR A 48 -14.99 2.33 11.55
C THR A 48 -14.79 3.19 12.80
N SER A 49 -13.55 3.51 13.13
CA SER A 49 -13.17 4.41 14.22
C SER A 49 -13.77 5.82 14.03
N LEU A 50 -13.59 6.40 12.84
CA LEU A 50 -14.15 7.71 12.49
C LEU A 50 -15.67 7.74 12.62
N ILE A 51 -16.36 6.72 12.13
CA ILE A 51 -17.82 6.61 12.25
C ILE A 51 -18.23 6.53 13.73
N GLY A 52 -17.63 5.64 14.51
CA GLY A 52 -17.99 5.44 15.92
C GLY A 52 -17.74 6.68 16.79
N PHE A 53 -16.62 7.40 16.59
CA PHE A 53 -16.38 8.65 17.31
C PHE A 53 -17.35 9.75 16.86
N THR A 54 -17.67 9.83 15.57
CA THR A 54 -18.67 10.79 15.08
C THR A 54 -20.04 10.51 15.70
N GLU A 55 -20.48 9.26 15.73
CA GLU A 55 -21.74 8.85 16.37
C GLU A 55 -21.74 9.22 17.86
N THR A 56 -20.66 8.91 18.59
CA THR A 56 -20.56 9.22 20.02
C THR A 56 -20.60 10.73 20.30
N LEU A 57 -19.95 11.54 19.47
CA LEU A 57 -20.01 13.01 19.57
C LEU A 57 -21.42 13.54 19.30
N LEU A 58 -22.11 12.98 18.29
CA LEU A 58 -23.48 13.37 17.95
C LEU A 58 -24.47 12.99 19.05
N ASP A 59 -24.24 11.88 19.76
CA ASP A 59 -25.05 11.40 20.88
C ASP A 59 -24.83 12.16 22.20
N GLY A 60 -24.09 13.28 22.16
CA GLY A 60 -23.98 14.23 23.27
C GLY A 60 -22.60 14.28 23.92
N ALA A 61 -21.65 13.43 23.53
CA ALA A 61 -20.28 13.53 24.05
C ALA A 61 -19.58 14.83 23.64
N LYS A 62 -20.07 15.53 22.61
CA LYS A 62 -19.60 16.87 22.23
C LYS A 62 -19.82 17.95 23.30
N GLU A 63 -20.71 17.72 24.26
CA GLU A 63 -21.02 18.67 25.34
C GLU A 63 -19.95 18.64 26.46
N ASP A 64 -19.08 17.62 26.48
CA ASP A 64 -17.89 17.59 27.32
C ASP A 64 -16.65 18.04 26.52
N PRO A 65 -16.09 19.23 26.82
CA PRO A 65 -14.93 19.75 26.09
C PRO A 65 -13.71 18.83 26.09
N GLN A 66 -13.48 18.06 27.17
CA GLN A 66 -12.33 17.16 27.25
C GLN A 66 -12.50 15.96 26.32
N THR A 67 -13.67 15.32 26.34
CA THR A 67 -14.01 14.22 25.42
C THR A 67 -14.03 14.69 23.98
N LEU A 68 -14.59 15.88 23.70
CA LEU A 68 -14.62 16.47 22.36
C LEU A 68 -13.20 16.62 21.80
N ASP A 69 -12.29 17.26 22.53
CA ASP A 69 -10.91 17.47 22.06
C ASP A 69 -10.18 16.14 21.83
N SER A 70 -10.32 15.20 22.77
CA SER A 70 -9.70 13.87 22.64
C SER A 70 -10.20 13.11 21.41
N PHE A 71 -11.50 13.09 21.16
CA PHE A 71 -12.07 12.39 20.01
C PHE A 71 -11.71 13.07 18.70
N LEU A 72 -11.72 14.40 18.64
CA LEU A 72 -11.28 15.13 17.45
C LEU A 72 -9.81 14.83 17.10
N GLN A 73 -8.93 14.72 18.10
CA GLN A 73 -7.54 14.33 17.88
C GLN A 73 -7.40 12.90 17.34
N ILE A 74 -8.15 11.94 17.88
CA ILE A 74 -8.13 10.55 17.39
C ILE A 74 -8.67 10.49 15.95
N MET A 75 -9.80 11.15 15.69
CA MET A 75 -10.38 11.24 14.35
C MET A 75 -9.41 11.87 13.34
N GLN A 76 -8.75 12.97 13.70
CA GLN A 76 -7.76 13.60 12.85
C GLN A 76 -6.59 12.65 12.52
N LYS A 77 -6.08 11.94 13.52
CA LYS A 77 -5.01 10.95 13.34
C LYS A 77 -5.44 9.84 12.38
N ASP A 78 -6.65 9.30 12.52
CA ASP A 78 -7.17 8.25 11.64
C ASP A 78 -7.44 8.75 10.22
N ALA A 79 -7.88 10.00 10.06
CA ALA A 79 -8.02 10.64 8.75
C ALA A 79 -6.67 10.81 8.04
N TYR A 80 -5.61 11.22 8.76
CA TYR A 80 -4.26 11.27 8.20
C TYR A 80 -3.73 9.89 7.83
N ARG A 81 -3.99 8.87 8.67
CA ARG A 81 -3.61 7.48 8.33
C ARG A 81 -4.29 7.02 7.04
N LEU A 82 -5.58 7.31 6.86
CA LEU A 82 -6.29 7.02 5.62
C LEU A 82 -5.68 7.75 4.42
N GLN A 83 -5.33 9.03 4.58
CA GLN A 83 -4.67 9.80 3.53
C GLN A 83 -3.36 9.15 3.08
N SER A 84 -2.50 8.74 4.03
CA SER A 84 -1.23 8.06 3.73
C SER A 84 -1.45 6.72 3.01
N LEU A 85 -2.38 5.89 3.49
CA LEU A 85 -2.70 4.61 2.83
C LEU A 85 -3.18 4.81 1.39
N VAL A 86 -4.02 5.81 1.14
CA VAL A 86 -4.48 6.15 -0.21
C VAL A 86 -3.31 6.60 -1.10
N GLN A 87 -2.40 7.41 -0.57
CA GLN A 87 -1.20 7.86 -1.30
C GLN A 87 -0.30 6.69 -1.68
N GLU A 88 -0.07 5.75 -0.75
CA GLU A 88 0.72 4.53 -1.00
C GLU A 88 0.11 3.69 -2.12
N ILE A 89 -1.21 3.51 -2.13
CA ILE A 89 -1.92 2.76 -3.18
C ILE A 89 -1.75 3.45 -4.55
N ILE A 90 -1.89 4.78 -4.60
CA ILE A 90 -1.70 5.55 -5.83
C ILE A 90 -0.26 5.43 -6.32
N GLN A 91 0.73 5.49 -5.42
CA GLN A 91 2.14 5.35 -5.77
C GLN A 91 2.42 3.97 -6.36
N LEU A 92 1.95 2.90 -5.72
CA LEU A 92 2.09 1.52 -6.22
C LEU A 92 1.47 1.34 -7.60
N SER A 93 0.32 1.97 -7.87
CA SER A 93 -0.31 1.90 -9.20
C SER A 93 0.52 2.55 -10.31
N LYS A 94 1.23 3.65 -9.99
CA LYS A 94 2.05 4.42 -10.94
C LYS A 94 3.40 3.76 -11.23
N THR A 95 3.97 3.03 -10.27
CA THR A 95 5.26 2.33 -10.43
C THR A 95 5.20 1.18 -11.45
N SER A 96 4.04 0.84 -12.00
CA SER A 96 3.91 -0.11 -13.11
C SER A 96 4.57 0.37 -14.42
N GLU A 97 4.76 1.68 -14.59
CA GLU A 97 5.40 2.32 -15.75
C GLU A 97 6.78 2.89 -15.37
N ILE A 98 7.74 2.03 -15.00
CA ILE A 98 9.13 2.49 -14.87
C ILE A 98 9.72 2.60 -16.27
N ASN A 99 9.67 3.80 -16.84
CA ASN A 99 10.58 4.19 -17.91
C ASN A 99 11.98 4.25 -17.28
N GLU A 100 12.78 3.19 -17.43
CA GLU A 100 14.15 3.10 -16.93
C GLU A 100 15.09 4.07 -17.68
N ALA A 101 15.03 5.36 -17.34
CA ALA A 101 16.10 6.29 -17.63
C ALA A 101 17.21 6.07 -16.59
N THR A 102 18.08 5.08 -16.84
CA THR A 102 19.24 4.84 -15.98
C THR A 102 20.24 5.98 -16.19
N THR A 103 20.47 6.79 -15.16
CA THR A 103 21.49 7.84 -15.16
C THR A 103 22.61 7.49 -14.18
N SER A 104 23.85 7.84 -14.53
CA SER A 104 24.99 7.70 -13.62
C SER A 104 24.87 8.73 -12.50
N VAL A 105 24.84 8.30 -11.24
CA VAL A 105 24.72 9.17 -10.07
C VAL A 105 25.95 8.99 -9.18
N ASN A 106 26.52 10.11 -8.71
CA ASN A 106 27.59 10.09 -7.72
C ASN A 106 27.00 9.88 -6.32
N ILE A 107 27.22 8.71 -5.75
CA ILE A 107 26.67 8.32 -4.44
C ILE A 107 27.14 9.26 -3.33
N ASN A 108 28.39 9.74 -3.36
CA ASN A 108 28.91 10.64 -2.32
C ASN A 108 28.14 11.97 -2.34
N HIS A 109 27.85 12.50 -3.52
CA HIS A 109 27.11 13.75 -3.66
C HIS A 109 25.66 13.61 -3.20
N LEU A 110 25.00 12.49 -3.52
CA LEU A 110 23.64 12.20 -3.07
C LEU A 110 23.58 12.07 -1.54
N ILE A 111 24.58 11.44 -0.93
CA ILE A 111 24.66 11.33 0.54
C ILE A 111 24.83 12.71 1.18
N GLU A 112 25.70 13.57 0.62
CA GLU A 112 25.89 14.94 1.11
C GLU A 112 24.60 15.77 1.02
N GLU A 113 23.87 15.66 -0.09
CA GLU A 113 22.58 16.32 -0.30
C GLU A 113 21.52 15.87 0.72
N ILE A 114 21.38 14.55 0.93
CA ILE A 114 20.44 14.01 1.93
C ILE A 114 20.83 14.50 3.33
N ILE A 115 22.11 14.44 3.71
CA ILE A 115 22.55 14.92 5.03
C ILE A 115 22.22 16.41 5.19
N TYR A 116 22.46 17.21 4.16
CA TYR A 116 22.15 18.64 4.17
C TYR A 116 20.65 18.91 4.37
N ASP A 117 19.78 18.21 3.64
CA ASP A 117 18.33 18.34 3.76
C ASP A 117 17.83 17.99 5.17
N TYR A 118 18.33 16.89 5.73
CA TYR A 118 17.96 16.48 7.09
C TYR A 118 18.48 17.45 8.15
N THR A 119 19.70 17.98 8.02
CA THR A 119 20.21 19.00 8.96
C THR A 119 19.40 20.30 8.90
N THR A 120 18.90 20.67 7.72
CA THR A 120 18.04 21.84 7.50
C THR A 120 16.66 21.65 8.12
N MET A 121 16.07 20.45 7.99
CA MET A 121 14.79 20.12 8.63
C MET A 121 14.91 20.10 10.16
N MET A 122 16.03 19.64 10.70
CA MET A 122 16.27 19.58 12.15
C MET A 122 16.43 20.99 12.75
N THR A 123 17.11 21.90 12.06
CA THR A 123 17.24 23.30 12.49
C THR A 123 15.93 24.07 12.37
N GLN A 124 15.09 23.79 11.36
CA GLN A 124 13.76 24.38 11.25
C GLN A 124 12.76 23.91 12.32
N LYS A 125 12.95 22.70 12.89
CA LYS A 125 12.05 22.15 13.91
C LYS A 125 12.40 22.53 15.35
N ASN A 126 13.40 23.39 15.60
CA ASN A 126 13.83 23.77 16.95
C ASN A 126 14.10 22.56 17.86
N CYS A 127 14.58 21.45 17.29
CA CYS A 127 15.07 20.32 18.09
C CYS A 127 16.52 20.61 18.49
N GLU A 128 16.70 21.45 19.49
CA GLU A 128 17.94 21.48 20.26
C GLU A 128 17.96 20.26 21.19
N TYR A 129 19.10 19.55 21.21
CA TYR A 129 19.38 18.41 22.09
C TYR A 129 19.95 18.89 23.42
#